data_AF-A0AAW7K038-F1
#
_entry.id   AF-A0AAW7K038-F1
#
_cell.length_a   1.000
_cell.length_b   1.000
_cell.length_c   1.000
_cell.angle_alpha   90.00
_cell.angle_beta   90.00
_cell.angle_gamma   90.00
#
_symmetry.space_group_name_H-M   'P 1'
#
loop_
_entity.id
_entity.type
_entity.pdbx_description
1 polymer ?
#
loop_
_entity_poly.entity_id
_entity_poly.type
_entity_poly.pdbx_seq_one_letter_code
_entity_poly.pdbx_strand_id
1 'polypeptide(L)'
;MGIKPKGISGSIADHVKGLDTEHISASLTKEATNRFRSGNGLIEIDVKKAIQGGAKFIDHNNVLQAAEKFGSLITRRDAKRALEVLFKGEIPFDAIKIIGK
;
A
#
# COMPACT_ATOMS: atom_id res chain seq x y z
N MET A 1 1.51 -15.65 10.10
CA MET A 1 1.55 -15.47 8.63
C MET A 1 0.91 -14.12 8.31
N GLY A 2 1.70 -13.07 8.13
CA GLY A 2 1.22 -11.76 7.71
C GLY A 2 1.26 -11.55 6.20
N ILE A 3 1.07 -10.30 5.76
CA ILE A 3 1.35 -9.90 4.37
C ILE A 3 2.79 -9.43 4.32
N LYS A 4 3.60 -10.10 3.50
CA LYS A 4 5.00 -9.76 3.28
C LYS A 4 5.15 -8.85 2.06
N PRO A 5 6.09 -7.89 2.09
CA PRO A 5 6.49 -7.19 0.88
C PRO A 5 7.09 -8.16 -0.13
N LYS A 6 7.06 -7.77 -1.41
CA LYS A 6 7.60 -8.61 -2.50
C LYS A 6 9.12 -8.58 -2.58
N GLY A 7 9.75 -7.51 -2.05
CA GLY A 7 11.19 -7.33 -1.98
C GLY A 7 11.67 -6.95 -0.58
N ILE A 8 12.97 -6.72 -0.44
CA ILE A 8 13.65 -6.42 0.83
C ILE A 8 14.25 -5.01 0.90
N SER A 9 14.19 -4.24 -0.18
CA SER A 9 14.74 -2.89 -0.30
C SER A 9 13.99 -2.07 -1.35
N GLY A 10 14.48 -0.88 -1.69
CA GLY A 10 13.89 -0.02 -2.73
C GLY A 10 13.09 1.14 -2.14
N SER A 11 13.06 2.24 -2.87
CA SER A 11 12.38 3.49 -2.47
C SER A 11 10.90 3.48 -2.82
N ILE A 12 10.15 4.49 -2.35
CA ILE A 12 8.78 4.75 -2.82
C ILE A 12 8.78 4.94 -4.34
N ALA A 13 9.79 5.62 -4.90
CA ALA A 13 9.91 5.85 -6.34
C ALA A 13 10.08 4.55 -7.14
N ASP A 14 10.79 3.56 -6.59
CA ASP A 14 10.95 2.24 -7.19
C ASP A 14 9.63 1.46 -7.11
N HIS A 15 8.94 1.56 -5.98
CA HIS A 15 7.66 0.88 -5.77
C HIS A 15 6.57 1.38 -6.71
N VAL A 16 6.42 2.71 -6.87
CA VAL A 16 5.41 3.29 -7.78
C VAL A 16 5.71 3.03 -9.26
N LYS A 17 6.94 2.59 -9.59
CA LYS A 17 7.31 2.08 -10.92
C LYS A 17 6.98 0.59 -11.10
N GLY A 18 6.46 -0.07 -10.07
CA GLY A 18 6.08 -1.48 -10.09
C GLY A 18 7.23 -2.44 -9.83
N LEU A 19 8.36 -1.97 -9.29
CA LEU A 19 9.45 -2.85 -8.88
C LEU A 19 9.11 -3.56 -7.56
N ASP A 20 9.65 -4.77 -7.37
CA ASP A 20 9.52 -5.48 -6.11
C ASP A 20 10.35 -4.78 -5.03
N THR A 21 9.67 -4.25 -4.02
CA THR A 21 10.31 -3.51 -2.93
C THR A 21 9.85 -3.98 -1.57
N GLU A 22 10.46 -3.44 -0.51
CA GLU A 22 10.05 -3.61 0.89
C GLU A 22 8.69 -2.97 1.25
N HIS A 23 7.98 -2.42 0.27
CA HIS A 23 6.69 -1.75 0.46
C HIS A 23 5.51 -2.65 0.07
N ILE A 24 4.38 -2.44 0.74
CA ILE A 24 3.08 -3.04 0.47
C ILE A 24 2.09 -1.90 0.21
N SER A 25 1.46 -1.88 -0.98
CA SER A 25 0.39 -0.94 -1.30
C SER A 25 -0.90 -1.26 -0.56
N ALA A 26 -1.55 -0.21 -0.09
CA ALA A 26 -2.93 -0.22 0.38
C ALA A 26 -3.64 1.09 0.00
N SER A 27 -4.94 1.16 0.26
CA SER A 27 -5.78 2.33 -0.01
C SER A 27 -6.41 2.82 1.29
N LEU A 28 -6.52 4.15 1.45
CA LEU A 28 -7.14 4.76 2.64
C LEU A 28 -8.63 4.41 2.80
N THR A 29 -9.35 4.17 1.71
CA THR A 29 -10.79 3.93 1.76
C THR A 29 -11.20 2.72 0.94
N LYS A 30 -12.31 2.09 1.36
CA LYS A 30 -12.88 0.92 0.66
C LYS A 30 -13.28 1.27 -0.78
N GLU A 31 -13.81 2.46 -1.02
CA GLU A 31 -14.18 2.95 -2.35
C GLU A 31 -12.96 3.04 -3.27
N ALA A 32 -11.83 3.50 -2.75
CA ALA A 32 -10.59 3.56 -3.51
C ALA A 32 -10.05 2.15 -3.79
N THR A 33 -10.06 1.25 -2.80
CA THR A 33 -9.68 -0.17 -3.00
C THR A 33 -10.56 -0.85 -4.06
N ASN A 34 -11.86 -0.56 -4.06
CA ASN A 34 -12.81 -1.14 -5.02
C ASN A 34 -12.49 -0.79 -6.48
N ARG A 35 -11.85 0.36 -6.74
CA ARG A 35 -11.45 0.75 -8.11
C ARG A 35 -10.36 -0.16 -8.68
N PHE A 36 -9.61 -0.84 -7.81
CA PHE A 36 -8.46 -1.67 -8.17
C PHE A 36 -8.61 -3.12 -7.66
N ARG A 37 -9.82 -3.54 -7.31
CA ARG A 37 -10.07 -4.90 -6.78
C ARG A 37 -9.70 -5.97 -7.82
N SER A 38 -9.07 -7.03 -7.36
CA SER A 38 -8.67 -8.17 -8.19
C SER A 38 -9.72 -9.29 -8.25
N GLY A 39 -10.84 -9.16 -7.53
CA GLY A 39 -11.87 -10.20 -7.40
C GLY A 39 -11.59 -11.24 -6.30
N ASN A 40 -10.46 -11.15 -5.61
CA ASN A 40 -10.07 -12.08 -4.53
C ASN A 40 -10.53 -11.66 -3.14
N GLY A 41 -11.44 -10.68 -3.07
CA GLY A 41 -11.92 -10.07 -1.84
C GLY A 41 -11.06 -8.94 -1.30
N LEU A 42 -11.55 -8.36 -0.21
CA LEU A 42 -11.02 -7.15 0.41
C LEU A 42 -10.61 -7.45 1.84
N ILE A 43 -9.47 -6.87 2.22
CA ILE A 43 -9.00 -6.83 3.59
C ILE A 43 -8.97 -5.39 4.08
N GLU A 44 -9.22 -5.24 5.37
CA GLU A 44 -8.98 -4.03 6.14
C GLU A 44 -7.74 -4.26 7.00
N ILE A 45 -6.90 -3.23 7.10
CA ILE A 45 -5.65 -3.28 7.86
C ILE A 45 -5.75 -2.28 9.01
N ASP A 46 -5.63 -2.77 10.25
CA ASP A 46 -5.47 -1.93 11.43
C ASP A 46 -4.06 -1.34 11.45
N VAL A 47 -3.96 -0.06 11.09
CA VAL A 47 -2.69 0.68 11.02
C VAL A 47 -1.95 0.65 12.36
N LYS A 48 -2.65 0.75 13.50
CA LYS A 48 -2.00 0.79 14.82
C LYS A 48 -1.34 -0.54 15.13
N LYS A 49 -2.04 -1.64 14.89
CA LYS A 49 -1.48 -2.99 15.08
C LYS A 49 -0.35 -3.28 14.09
N ALA A 50 -0.48 -2.84 12.85
CA ALA A 50 0.58 -3.00 11.87
C ALA A 50 1.88 -2.29 12.32
N ILE A 51 1.76 -1.06 12.84
CA ILE A 51 2.90 -0.32 13.39
C ILE A 51 3.48 -1.01 14.64
N GLN A 52 2.63 -1.49 15.54
CA GLN A 52 3.07 -2.25 16.73
C GLN A 52 3.81 -3.54 16.35
N GLY A 53 3.44 -4.17 15.24
CA GLY A 53 4.13 -5.33 14.66
C GLY A 53 5.42 -4.99 13.90
N GLY A 54 5.83 -3.73 13.85
CA GLY A 54 7.09 -3.27 13.26
C GLY A 54 6.99 -2.71 11.85
N ALA A 55 5.80 -2.67 11.23
CA ALA A 55 5.62 -2.01 9.94
C ALA A 55 5.73 -0.48 10.09
N LYS A 56 6.26 0.19 9.08
CA LYS A 56 6.22 1.65 9.00
C LYS A 56 5.09 2.08 8.07
N PHE A 57 4.21 2.94 8.54
CA PHE A 57 3.14 3.51 7.72
C PHE A 57 3.64 4.76 7.00
N ILE A 58 3.35 4.85 5.70
CA ILE A 58 3.66 5.98 4.84
C ILE A 58 2.33 6.51 4.31
N ASP A 59 2.03 7.76 4.64
CA ASP A 59 0.77 8.40 4.29
C ASP A 59 0.69 8.76 2.81
N HIS A 60 -0.54 9.06 2.38
CA HIS A 60 -0.87 9.33 1.00
C HIS A 60 -0.12 10.51 0.40
N ASN A 61 0.15 11.58 1.16
CA ASN A 61 0.82 12.76 0.63
C ASN A 61 2.29 12.44 0.30
N ASN A 62 2.93 11.60 1.10
CA ASN A 62 4.29 11.12 0.82
C ASN A 62 4.34 10.23 -0.42
N VAL A 63 3.34 9.37 -0.63
CA VAL A 63 3.22 8.57 -1.86
C VAL A 63 2.99 9.46 -3.07
N LEU A 64 2.07 10.42 -2.98
CA LEU A 64 1.78 11.36 -4.06
C LEU A 64 3.00 12.19 -4.44
N GLN A 65 3.72 12.73 -3.46
CA GLN A 65 4.93 13.52 -3.72
C GLN A 65 5.97 12.70 -4.51
N ALA A 66 6.16 11.42 -4.15
CA ALA A 66 7.05 10.53 -4.89
C ALA A 66 6.54 10.22 -6.30
N ALA A 67 5.25 9.95 -6.46
CA ALA A 67 4.62 9.70 -7.76
C ALA A 67 4.69 10.93 -8.68
N GLU A 68 4.48 12.13 -8.14
CA GLU A 68 4.60 13.40 -8.87
C GLU A 68 6.02 13.67 -9.33
N LYS A 69 7.00 13.40 -8.45
CA LYS A 69 8.41 13.66 -8.75
C LYS A 69 9.02 12.63 -9.70
N PHE A 70 8.67 11.35 -9.57
CA PHE A 70 9.39 10.24 -10.23
C PHE A 70 8.51 9.31 -11.06
N GLY A 71 7.19 9.38 -10.90
CA GLY A 71 6.22 8.52 -11.59
C GLY A 71 5.79 9.06 -12.95
N SER A 72 5.23 8.16 -13.77
CA SER A 72 4.57 8.49 -15.04
C SER A 72 3.25 9.24 -14.81
N LEU A 73 2.67 9.82 -15.86
CA LEU A 73 1.33 10.42 -15.78
C LEU A 73 0.26 9.42 -15.30
N ILE A 74 0.38 8.16 -15.71
CA ILE A 74 -0.53 7.07 -15.30
C ILE A 74 -0.32 6.77 -13.83
N THR A 75 0.93 6.60 -13.38
CA THR A 75 1.28 6.37 -11.97
C THR A 75 0.71 7.45 -11.07
N ARG A 76 0.87 8.72 -11.44
CA ARG A 76 0.34 9.87 -10.68
C ARG A 76 -1.18 9.82 -10.56
N ARG A 77 -1.86 9.59 -11.68
CA ARG A 77 -3.32 9.49 -11.74
C ARG A 77 -3.82 8.34 -10.87
N ASP A 78 -3.16 7.20 -10.94
CA ASP A 78 -3.62 5.98 -10.27
C ASP A 78 -3.34 6.05 -8.76
N ALA A 79 -2.15 6.52 -8.33
CA ALA A 79 -1.86 6.78 -6.91
C ALA A 79 -2.89 7.75 -6.28
N LYS A 80 -3.26 8.82 -7.00
CA LYS A 80 -4.28 9.78 -6.57
C LYS A 80 -5.66 9.14 -6.46
N ARG A 81 -6.06 8.32 -7.45
CA ARG A 81 -7.37 7.63 -7.45
C ARG A 81 -7.46 6.51 -6.40
N ALA A 82 -6.33 5.88 -6.10
CA ALA A 82 -6.23 4.81 -5.12
C ALA A 82 -6.20 5.33 -3.68
N LEU A 83 -6.03 6.64 -3.47
CA LEU A 83 -5.70 7.20 -2.15
C LEU A 83 -4.59 6.36 -1.50
N GLU A 84 -3.56 6.07 -2.30
CA GLU A 84 -2.56 5.06 -2.00
C GLU A 84 -1.77 5.43 -0.76
N VAL A 85 -1.58 4.45 0.12
CA VAL A 85 -0.70 4.48 1.28
C VAL A 85 0.19 3.26 1.22
N LEU A 86 1.37 3.33 1.85
CA LEU A 86 2.30 2.21 1.86
C LEU A 86 2.58 1.76 3.29
N PHE A 87 2.78 0.46 3.45
CA PHE A 87 3.47 -0.10 4.60
C PHE A 87 4.85 -0.56 4.18
N LYS A 88 5.88 -0.17 4.92
CA LYS A 88 7.24 -0.70 4.78
C LYS A 88 7.45 -1.79 5.84
N GLY A 89 7.76 -3.01 5.40
CA GLY A 89 7.86 -4.20 6.25
C GLY A 89 6.60 -5.07 6.27
N GLU A 90 6.64 -6.20 6.99
CA GLU A 90 5.53 -7.16 7.08
C GLU A 90 4.35 -6.58 7.87
N ILE A 91 3.13 -6.76 7.34
CA ILE A 91 1.88 -6.47 8.06
C ILE A 91 1.48 -7.74 8.82
N PRO A 92 1.44 -7.73 10.16
CA PRO A 92 1.16 -8.92 10.94
C PRO A 92 -0.30 -9.36 10.78
N PHE A 93 -0.55 -10.66 10.97
CA PHE A 93 -1.86 -11.26 10.74
C PHE A 93 -2.98 -10.67 11.60
N ASP A 94 -2.67 -10.33 12.85
CA ASP A 94 -3.60 -9.78 13.83
C ASP A 94 -4.04 -8.33 13.52
N ALA A 95 -3.33 -7.67 12.59
CA ALA A 95 -3.73 -6.40 12.01
C ALA A 95 -4.68 -6.54 10.80
N ILE A 96 -4.97 -7.76 10.32
CA ILE A 96 -5.74 -7.99 9.10
C ILE A 96 -7.15 -8.48 9.43
N LYS A 97 -8.14 -7.87 8.77
CA LYS A 97 -9.54 -8.30 8.84
C LYS A 97 -10.11 -8.46 7.44
N ILE A 98 -10.73 -9.61 7.16
CA ILE A 98 -11.44 -9.82 5.88
C ILE A 98 -12.78 -9.07 5.94
N ILE A 99 -13.05 -8.23 4.93
CA ILE A 99 -14.25 -7.34 4.91
C ILE A 99 -15.15 -7.54 3.68
N GLY A 100 -14.90 -8.56 2.85
CA GLY A 100 -15.81 -8.96 1.77
C GLY A 100 -15.13 -9.67 0.60
N LYS A 101 -15.94 -10.18 -0.33
CA LYS A 101 -15.51 -10.67 -1.66
C LYS A 101 -15.87 -9.69 -2.76
#